data_AF-K1Q5W3-F1
#
_entry.id   AF-K1Q5W3-F1
#
_cell.length_a   1.000
_cell.length_b   1.000
_cell.length_c   1.000
_cell.angle_alpha   90.00
_cell.angle_beta   90.00
_cell.angle_gamma   90.00
#
_symmetry.space_group_name_H-M   'P 1'
#
loop_
_entity.id
_entity.type
_entity.pdbx_description
1 polymer ?
#
loop_
_entity_poly.entity_id
_entity_poly.type
_entity_poly.pdbx_seq_one_letter_code
_entity_poly.pdbx_strand_id
1 'polypeptide(L)'
;MVLCPGIANSSETTYICTFVHYAQERGYRVAVLNHLGALSSAPLTSSRMFTYGGTEEYGAMVDEVLRRHPDTRLMGLGFSMGANVVVKYVGEDISRQEKFLCLMSLCQGYDAEKAIDLGKDWAHLRRMYAYVMTSNQKKMLRRHYDMLLGIEVQEKYNIDPELVLASTTLYELDEAYGRRRAGFESVEEYHRKHSCCNCMDKVRRTELSSFELRLANWPFLQNWANRTRLRYQLRVLHTPGKSSASKPIFLDYLKI
;
A
#
# COMPACT_ATOMS: atom_id res chain seq x y z
N MET A 1 -6.77 6.91 -13.04
CA MET A 1 -6.53 6.47 -11.64
C MET A 1 -5.33 5.56 -11.64
N VAL A 2 -4.43 5.73 -10.68
CA VAL A 2 -3.27 4.86 -10.45
C VAL A 2 -3.49 4.18 -9.10
N LEU A 3 -3.69 2.87 -9.15
CA LEU A 3 -4.17 2.05 -8.05
C LEU A 3 -3.04 1.19 -7.48
N CYS A 4 -2.81 1.28 -6.17
CA CYS A 4 -1.84 0.49 -5.44
C CYS A 4 -2.55 -0.53 -4.52
N PRO A 5 -2.53 -1.84 -4.84
CA PRO A 5 -3.10 -2.88 -4.00
C PRO A 5 -2.37 -3.02 -2.66
N GLY A 6 -3.04 -3.66 -1.70
CA GLY A 6 -2.45 -4.06 -0.42
C GLY A 6 -1.40 -5.16 -0.52
N ILE A 7 -0.80 -5.51 0.62
CA ILE A 7 0.23 -6.54 0.76
C ILE A 7 -0.22 -7.86 0.13
N ALA A 8 0.66 -8.49 -0.64
CA ALA A 8 0.40 -9.80 -1.27
C ALA A 8 -0.84 -9.86 -2.19
N ASN A 9 -1.29 -8.72 -2.73
CA ASN A 9 -2.40 -8.66 -3.68
C ASN A 9 -1.93 -8.20 -5.07
N SER A 10 -2.73 -8.50 -6.08
CA SER A 10 -2.46 -8.14 -7.47
C SER A 10 -3.70 -7.51 -8.12
N SER A 11 -3.54 -7.13 -9.38
CA SER A 11 -4.63 -6.71 -10.28
C SER A 11 -5.72 -7.76 -10.48
N GLU A 12 -5.44 -9.03 -10.18
CA GLU A 12 -6.38 -10.16 -10.32
C GLU A 12 -7.18 -10.43 -9.04
N THR A 13 -6.88 -9.75 -7.93
CA THR A 13 -7.64 -9.93 -6.69
C THR A 13 -9.06 -9.37 -6.83
N THR A 14 -10.07 -10.12 -6.39
CA THR A 14 -11.49 -9.78 -6.56
C THR A 14 -11.87 -8.36 -6.15
N TYR A 15 -11.38 -7.84 -5.01
CA TYR A 15 -11.73 -6.48 -4.58
C TYR A 15 -11.13 -5.41 -5.51
N ILE A 16 -9.95 -5.67 -6.08
CA ILE A 16 -9.31 -4.81 -7.07
C ILE A 16 -10.09 -4.86 -8.38
N CYS A 17 -10.39 -6.05 -8.90
CA CYS A 17 -11.20 -6.19 -10.12
C CYS A 17 -12.56 -5.51 -9.99
N THR A 18 -13.22 -5.69 -8.84
CA THR A 18 -14.52 -5.06 -8.55
C THR A 18 -14.39 -3.53 -8.54
N PHE A 19 -13.38 -2.99 -7.87
CA PHE A 19 -13.12 -1.55 -7.87
C PHE A 19 -12.87 -1.01 -9.28
N VAL A 20 -11.99 -1.67 -10.04
CA VAL A 20 -11.64 -1.31 -11.42
C VAL A 20 -12.88 -1.29 -12.30
N HIS A 21 -13.73 -2.31 -12.20
CA HIS A 21 -15.00 -2.38 -12.93
C HIS A 21 -15.89 -1.16 -12.65
N TYR A 22 -16.16 -0.85 -11.37
CA TYR A 22 -16.97 0.32 -11.01
C TYR A 22 -16.37 1.66 -11.43
N ALA A 23 -15.04 1.76 -11.43
CA ALA A 23 -14.30 2.93 -11.91
C ALA A 23 -14.46 3.10 -13.43
N GLN A 24 -14.31 2.02 -14.19
CA GLN A 24 -14.46 2.02 -15.64
C GLN A 24 -15.90 2.36 -16.06
N GLU A 25 -16.92 1.84 -15.35
CA GLU A 25 -18.33 2.22 -15.57
C GLU A 25 -18.59 3.73 -15.42
N ARG A 26 -17.73 4.44 -14.67
CA ARG A 26 -17.82 5.89 -14.46
C ARG A 26 -16.88 6.70 -15.35
N GLY A 27 -16.29 6.06 -16.37
CA GLY A 27 -15.42 6.70 -17.35
C GLY A 27 -13.98 6.87 -16.88
N TYR A 28 -13.57 6.26 -15.76
CA TYR A 28 -12.18 6.33 -15.33
C TYR A 28 -11.31 5.30 -16.05
N ARG A 29 -10.18 5.77 -16.58
CA ARG A 29 -9.05 4.89 -16.95
C ARG A 29 -8.32 4.49 -15.67
N VAL A 30 -8.04 3.21 -15.48
CA VAL A 30 -7.39 2.69 -14.26
C VAL A 30 -6.13 1.91 -14.64
N ALA A 31 -4.99 2.30 -14.07
CA ALA A 31 -3.77 1.52 -14.05
C ALA A 31 -3.62 0.92 -12.64
N VAL A 32 -3.31 -0.38 -12.57
CA VAL A 32 -3.15 -1.10 -11.31
C VAL A 32 -1.72 -1.59 -11.18
N LEU A 33 -1.09 -1.31 -10.05
CA LEU A 33 0.24 -1.81 -9.76
C LEU A 33 0.17 -3.30 -9.40
N ASN A 34 0.96 -4.11 -10.10
CA ASN A 34 1.32 -5.45 -9.62
C ASN A 34 2.68 -5.33 -8.92
N HIS A 35 2.69 -5.44 -7.60
CA HIS A 35 3.92 -5.48 -6.81
C HIS A 35 4.82 -6.64 -7.28
N LEU A 36 6.13 -6.45 -7.26
CA LEU A 36 7.10 -7.46 -7.67
C LEU A 36 6.91 -8.76 -6.89
N GLY A 37 6.66 -9.85 -7.60
CA GLY A 37 6.43 -11.18 -7.03
C GLY A 37 4.97 -11.48 -6.65
N ALA A 38 4.08 -10.48 -6.65
CA ALA A 38 2.67 -10.68 -6.27
C ALA A 38 1.87 -11.42 -7.34
N LEU A 39 2.03 -11.03 -8.61
CA LEU A 39 1.35 -11.67 -9.73
C LEU A 39 1.96 -13.06 -9.99
N SER A 40 1.13 -14.11 -9.92
CA SER A 40 1.62 -15.49 -10.00
C SER A 40 2.07 -15.90 -11.41
N SER A 41 1.51 -15.28 -12.43
CA SER A 41 1.80 -15.53 -13.85
C SER A 41 3.05 -14.79 -14.35
N ALA A 42 3.55 -13.82 -13.59
CA ALA A 42 4.76 -13.06 -13.95
C ALA A 42 5.98 -13.63 -13.22
N PRO A 43 7.05 -14.04 -13.94
CA PRO A 43 8.27 -14.47 -13.31
C PRO A 43 8.95 -13.28 -12.62
N LEU A 44 9.52 -13.53 -11.45
CA LEU A 44 10.34 -12.53 -10.77
C LEU A 44 11.76 -12.56 -11.35
N THR A 45 12.19 -11.47 -11.97
CA THR A 45 13.48 -11.37 -12.66
C THR A 45 14.57 -10.71 -11.83
N SER A 46 14.29 -10.37 -10.58
CA SER A 46 15.20 -9.69 -9.68
C SER A 46 15.23 -10.36 -8.31
N SER A 47 16.36 -10.32 -7.62
CA SER A 47 16.52 -10.84 -6.25
C SER A 47 15.91 -9.92 -5.18
N ARG A 48 14.75 -9.33 -5.49
CA ARG A 48 13.97 -8.49 -4.58
C ARG A 48 12.48 -8.68 -4.79
N MET A 49 11.76 -8.61 -3.68
CA MET A 49 10.31 -8.49 -3.65
C MET A 49 9.94 -7.08 -3.20
N PHE A 50 8.68 -6.68 -3.39
CA PHE A 50 8.15 -5.43 -2.83
C PHE A 50 8.34 -5.37 -1.30
N THR A 51 8.43 -4.16 -0.77
CA THR A 51 8.47 -3.89 0.68
C THR A 51 7.23 -3.12 1.12
N TYR A 52 6.97 -3.04 2.43
CA TYR A 52 5.79 -2.36 2.99
C TYR A 52 5.66 -0.88 2.58
N GLY A 53 6.79 -0.22 2.32
CA GLY A 53 6.86 1.20 2.00
C GLY A 53 7.75 1.54 0.81
N GLY A 54 8.08 0.56 -0.04
CA GLY A 54 8.84 0.82 -1.27
C GLY A 54 7.98 1.67 -2.22
N THR A 55 8.54 2.76 -2.71
CA THR A 55 7.81 3.74 -3.56
C THR A 55 8.26 3.71 -5.01
N GLU A 56 9.31 2.95 -5.32
CA GLU A 56 9.97 2.87 -6.62
C GLU A 56 9.04 2.24 -7.67
N GLU A 57 8.36 1.14 -7.31
CA GLU A 57 7.44 0.43 -8.20
C GLU A 57 6.22 1.27 -8.54
N TYR A 58 5.67 1.97 -7.55
CA TYR A 58 4.57 2.90 -7.75
C TYR A 58 5.00 4.12 -8.60
N GLY A 59 6.20 4.66 -8.35
CA GLY A 59 6.77 5.73 -9.15
C GLY A 59 6.95 5.35 -10.62
N ALA A 60 7.50 4.16 -10.89
CA ALA A 60 7.66 3.65 -12.25
C ALA A 60 6.31 3.52 -12.98
N MET A 61 5.27 3.04 -12.30
CA MET A 61 3.91 3.00 -12.86
C MET A 61 3.38 4.42 -13.15
N VAL A 62 3.54 5.36 -12.22
CA VAL A 62 3.10 6.75 -12.37
C VAL A 62 3.76 7.39 -13.59
N ASP A 63 5.07 7.24 -13.72
CA ASP A 63 5.84 7.84 -14.80
C ASP A 63 5.48 7.20 -16.16
N GLU A 64 5.25 5.88 -16.21
CA GLU A 64 4.79 5.20 -17.43
C GLU A 64 3.37 5.66 -17.84
N VAL A 65 2.46 5.85 -16.88
CA VAL A 65 1.11 6.36 -17.16
C VAL A 65 1.16 7.78 -17.70
N LEU A 66 1.96 8.66 -17.10
CA LEU A 66 2.13 10.04 -17.57
C LEU A 66 2.83 10.08 -18.92
N ARG A 67 3.80 9.21 -19.18
CA ARG A 67 4.45 9.09 -20.49
C ARG A 67 3.46 8.71 -21.59
N ARG A 68 2.54 7.78 -21.32
CA ARG A 68 1.50 7.36 -22.29
C ARG A 68 0.36 8.37 -22.42
N HIS A 69 0.10 9.15 -21.37
CA HIS A 69 -1.01 10.09 -21.28
C HIS A 69 -0.56 11.43 -20.68
N PRO A 70 0.26 12.23 -21.38
CA PRO A 70 0.92 13.41 -20.81
C PRO A 70 -0.05 14.49 -20.31
N ASP A 71 -1.20 14.62 -20.95
CA ASP A 71 -2.21 15.64 -20.59
C ASP A 71 -3.14 15.18 -19.44
N THR A 72 -2.95 13.97 -18.90
CA THR A 72 -3.80 13.48 -17.81
C THR A 72 -3.30 13.98 -16.45
N ARG A 73 -4.22 14.44 -15.60
CA ARG A 73 -3.97 14.48 -14.16
C ARG A 73 -4.35 13.14 -13.52
N LEU A 74 -3.64 12.76 -12.45
CA LEU A 74 -3.81 11.46 -11.82
C LEU A 74 -4.72 11.52 -10.60
N MET A 75 -5.41 10.43 -10.31
CA MET A 75 -5.99 10.16 -8.99
C MET A 75 -5.24 8.98 -8.41
N GLY A 76 -4.55 9.18 -7.30
CA GLY A 76 -3.84 8.12 -6.59
C GLY A 76 -4.79 7.39 -5.66
N LEU A 77 -4.76 6.07 -5.63
CA LEU A 77 -5.52 5.29 -4.67
C LEU A 77 -4.68 4.15 -4.15
N GLY A 78 -4.71 3.93 -2.84
CA GLY A 78 -4.08 2.79 -2.22
C GLY A 78 -4.99 2.11 -1.20
N PHE A 79 -4.87 0.79 -1.12
CA PHE A 79 -5.52 -0.05 -0.10
C PHE A 79 -4.49 -0.61 0.87
N SER A 80 -4.73 -0.47 2.18
CA SER A 80 -3.87 -1.02 3.23
C SER A 80 -2.39 -0.62 3.04
N MET A 81 -1.48 -1.58 2.83
CA MET A 81 -0.07 -1.30 2.46
C MET A 81 0.05 -0.38 1.24
N GLY A 82 -0.79 -0.54 0.21
CA GLY A 82 -0.75 0.30 -0.97
C GLY A 82 -1.07 1.76 -0.67
N ALA A 83 -1.90 2.02 0.35
CA ALA A 83 -2.16 3.39 0.82
C ALA A 83 -0.91 3.99 1.47
N ASN A 84 -0.16 3.20 2.24
CA ASN A 84 1.14 3.60 2.78
C ASN A 84 2.13 3.98 1.68
N VAL A 85 2.23 3.15 0.64
CA VAL A 85 3.08 3.43 -0.54
C VAL A 85 2.66 4.73 -1.25
N VAL A 86 1.38 4.92 -1.53
CA VAL A 86 0.87 6.12 -2.24
C VAL A 86 1.16 7.40 -1.44
N VAL A 87 0.84 7.39 -0.14
CA VAL A 87 1.07 8.55 0.74
C VAL A 87 2.56 8.83 0.89
N LYS A 88 3.38 7.78 1.05
CA LYS A 88 4.84 7.92 1.15
C LYS A 88 5.44 8.48 -0.14
N TYR A 89 5.03 7.98 -1.31
CA TYR A 89 5.55 8.41 -2.61
C TYR A 89 5.43 9.92 -2.83
N VAL A 90 4.29 10.51 -2.45
CA VAL A 90 4.05 11.97 -2.58
C VAL A 90 4.60 12.78 -1.40
N GLY A 91 4.80 12.16 -0.25
CA GLY A 91 5.32 12.82 0.96
C GLY A 91 6.84 12.89 0.97
N GLU A 92 7.51 11.94 0.32
CA GLU A 92 8.97 11.94 0.12
C GLU A 92 9.45 13.09 -0.76
N ASP A 93 8.63 13.50 -1.72
CA ASP A 93 8.94 14.57 -2.66
C ASP A 93 7.66 15.31 -3.02
N ILE A 94 7.54 16.52 -2.48
CA ILE A 94 6.35 17.37 -2.58
C ILE A 94 6.07 17.76 -4.03
N SER A 95 7.09 17.83 -4.90
CA SER A 95 6.89 18.17 -6.32
C SER A 95 5.98 17.15 -7.03
N ARG A 96 5.98 15.89 -6.57
CA ARG A 96 5.13 14.82 -7.12
C ARG A 96 3.65 15.08 -6.89
N GLN A 97 3.28 15.88 -5.89
CA GLN A 97 1.88 16.19 -5.58
C GLN A 97 1.18 16.90 -6.75
N GLU A 98 1.90 17.69 -7.56
CA GLU A 98 1.34 18.41 -8.70
C GLU A 98 0.80 17.47 -9.80
N LYS A 99 1.32 16.24 -9.88
CA LYS A 99 0.87 15.20 -10.82
C LYS A 99 -0.53 14.67 -10.49
N PHE A 100 -0.98 14.84 -9.25
CA PHE A 100 -2.25 14.30 -8.76
C PHE A 100 -3.33 15.39 -8.73
N LEU A 101 -4.59 14.96 -8.74
CA LEU A 101 -5.78 15.73 -8.37
C LEU A 101 -6.14 15.46 -6.91
N CYS A 102 -6.11 14.18 -6.55
CA CYS A 102 -6.33 13.71 -5.21
C CYS A 102 -5.64 12.36 -5.00
N LEU A 103 -5.47 12.01 -3.73
CA LEU A 103 -5.01 10.71 -3.25
C LEU A 103 -6.07 10.14 -2.33
N MET A 104 -6.30 8.84 -2.41
CA MET A 104 -7.23 8.11 -1.57
C MET A 104 -6.47 7.05 -0.79
N SER A 105 -6.45 7.18 0.53
CA SER A 105 -5.92 6.20 1.46
C SER A 105 -7.08 5.44 2.10
N LEU A 106 -7.08 4.11 1.96
CA LEU A 106 -8.13 3.23 2.45
C LEU A 106 -7.55 2.16 3.39
N CYS A 107 -8.05 2.10 4.63
CA CYS A 107 -7.70 1.09 5.64
C CYS A 107 -6.19 0.93 5.87
N GLN A 108 -5.47 2.04 5.93
CA GLN A 108 -4.01 2.08 5.98
C GLN A 108 -3.45 1.83 7.39
N GLY A 109 -2.34 1.07 7.47
CA GLY A 109 -1.42 1.12 8.61
C GLY A 109 -0.38 2.23 8.39
N TYR A 110 -0.51 3.37 9.06
CA TYR A 110 0.38 4.53 8.84
C TYR A 110 1.78 4.36 9.42
N ASP A 111 1.88 3.53 10.45
CA ASP A 111 3.05 3.32 11.29
C ASP A 111 3.23 1.81 11.44
N ALA A 112 4.22 1.26 10.74
CA ALA A 112 4.47 -0.17 10.67
C ALA A 112 4.94 -0.75 12.01
N GLU A 113 5.72 0.02 12.77
CA GLU A 113 6.24 -0.37 14.09
C GLU A 113 5.08 -0.60 15.05
N LYS A 114 4.19 0.40 15.18
CA LYS A 114 2.98 0.27 16.01
C LYS A 114 2.01 -0.80 15.49
N ALA A 115 1.87 -0.93 14.17
CA ALA A 115 0.99 -1.93 13.58
C ALA A 115 1.43 -3.36 13.93
N ILE A 116 2.74 -3.61 13.98
CA ILE A 116 3.29 -4.91 14.36
C ILE A 116 3.08 -5.20 15.84
N ASP A 117 3.28 -4.22 16.71
CA ASP A 117 2.99 -4.39 18.13
C ASP A 117 1.52 -4.70 18.39
N LEU A 118 0.60 -4.00 17.71
CA LEU A 118 -0.83 -4.31 17.74
C LEU A 118 -1.14 -5.69 17.15
N GLY A 119 -0.35 -6.16 16.19
CA GLY A 119 -0.46 -7.50 15.59
C GLY A 119 -0.03 -8.64 16.53
N LYS A 120 0.60 -8.34 17.67
CA LYS A 120 0.90 -9.33 18.72
C LYS A 120 -0.30 -9.62 19.62
N ASP A 121 -1.28 -8.72 19.64
CA ASP A 121 -2.49 -8.81 20.45
C ASP A 121 -3.53 -9.79 19.85
N TRP A 122 -4.13 -10.62 20.69
CA TRP A 122 -5.19 -11.55 20.31
C TRP A 122 -6.57 -10.88 20.22
N ALA A 123 -6.73 -9.69 20.81
CA ALA A 123 -7.99 -8.95 20.77
C ALA A 123 -8.40 -8.66 19.31
N HIS A 124 -9.70 -8.74 19.06
CA HIS A 124 -10.29 -8.46 17.74
C HIS A 124 -9.67 -9.24 16.58
N LEU A 125 -9.12 -10.44 16.85
CA LEU A 125 -8.47 -11.30 15.86
C LEU A 125 -7.23 -10.67 15.17
N ARG A 126 -6.61 -9.66 15.78
CA ARG A 126 -5.44 -8.97 15.20
C ARG A 126 -4.28 -9.94 14.96
N ARG A 127 -3.97 -10.80 15.92
CA ARG A 127 -2.95 -11.85 15.78
C ARG A 127 -3.26 -12.84 14.65
N MET A 128 -4.51 -13.25 14.52
CA MET A 128 -4.95 -14.14 13.43
C MET A 128 -4.79 -13.46 12.07
N TYR A 129 -5.17 -12.19 11.97
CA TYR A 129 -4.97 -11.39 10.76
C TYR A 129 -3.48 -11.26 10.40
N ALA A 130 -2.63 -10.94 11.39
CA ALA A 130 -1.18 -10.87 11.20
C ALA A 130 -0.59 -12.20 10.70
N TYR A 131 -1.01 -13.32 11.30
CA TYR A 131 -0.58 -14.67 10.90
C TYR A 131 -0.96 -15.00 9.45
N VAL A 132 -2.19 -14.66 9.03
CA VAL A 132 -2.64 -14.86 7.64
C VAL A 132 -1.81 -14.00 6.67
N MET A 133 -1.52 -12.75 7.01
CA MET A 133 -0.65 -11.89 6.20
C MET A 133 0.76 -12.46 6.06
N THR A 134 1.37 -12.90 7.17
CA THR A 134 2.69 -13.54 7.16
C THR A 134 2.68 -14.79 6.29
N SER A 135 1.66 -15.63 6.42
CA SER A 135 1.51 -16.86 5.63
C SER A 135 1.41 -16.57 4.13
N ASN A 136 0.67 -15.52 3.74
CA ASN A 136 0.56 -15.09 2.35
C ASN A 136 1.90 -14.57 1.80
N GLN A 137 2.65 -13.80 2.58
CA GLN A 137 4.00 -13.37 2.19
C GLN A 137 4.98 -14.53 2.06
N LYS A 138 4.99 -15.46 3.02
CA LYS A 138 5.81 -16.68 2.91
C LYS A 138 5.46 -17.50 1.68
N LYS A 139 4.18 -17.58 1.30
CA LYS A 139 3.75 -18.27 0.08
C LYS A 139 4.32 -17.60 -1.19
N MET A 140 4.41 -16.27 -1.22
CA MET A 140 5.05 -15.56 -2.34
C MET A 140 6.57 -15.78 -2.35
N LEU A 141 7.24 -15.74 -1.19
CA LEU A 141 8.67 -16.06 -1.09
C LEU A 141 8.97 -17.47 -1.60
N ARG A 142 8.17 -18.47 -1.19
CA ARG A 142 8.31 -19.86 -1.66
C ARG A 142 8.09 -20.00 -3.16
N ARG A 143 7.16 -19.24 -3.74
CA ARG A 143 6.93 -19.26 -5.20
C ARG A 143 8.17 -18.82 -5.98
N HIS A 144 8.92 -17.88 -5.43
CA HIS A 144 10.11 -17.30 -6.07
C HIS A 144 11.38 -17.66 -5.30
N TYR A 145 11.42 -18.88 -4.73
CA TYR A 145 12.48 -19.30 -3.81
C TYR A 145 13.87 -19.15 -4.43
N ASP A 146 14.10 -19.66 -5.64
CA ASP A 146 15.41 -19.62 -6.28
C ASP A 146 15.92 -18.19 -6.46
N MET A 147 15.02 -17.25 -6.78
CA MET A 147 15.35 -15.85 -7.00
C MET A 147 15.52 -15.05 -5.71
N LEU A 148 14.81 -15.41 -4.63
CA LEU A 148 14.75 -14.62 -3.39
C LEU A 148 15.51 -15.24 -2.21
N LEU A 149 15.73 -16.54 -2.25
CA LEU A 149 16.35 -17.35 -1.19
C LEU A 149 17.38 -18.34 -1.79
N GLY A 150 17.81 -18.16 -3.04
CA GLY A 150 18.92 -18.91 -3.62
C GLY A 150 20.26 -18.60 -2.94
N ILE A 151 21.25 -19.46 -3.12
CA ILE A 151 22.55 -19.42 -2.43
C ILE A 151 23.22 -18.04 -2.55
N GLU A 152 23.22 -17.44 -3.74
CA GLU A 152 23.79 -16.10 -3.96
C GLU A 152 23.14 -15.02 -3.09
N VAL A 153 21.82 -15.10 -2.89
CA VAL A 153 21.07 -14.14 -2.06
C VAL A 153 21.33 -14.39 -0.58
N GLN A 154 21.40 -15.66 -0.18
CA GLN A 154 21.72 -16.05 1.20
C GLN A 154 23.10 -15.51 1.61
N GLU A 155 24.13 -15.75 0.80
CA GLU A 155 25.50 -15.30 1.07
C GLU A 155 25.60 -13.78 1.04
N LYS A 156 25.00 -13.13 0.04
CA LYS A 156 25.10 -11.68 -0.13
C LYS A 156 24.42 -10.88 0.97
N TYR A 157 23.28 -11.35 1.47
CA TYR A 157 22.46 -10.61 2.45
C TYR A 157 22.44 -11.27 3.83
N ASN A 158 23.21 -12.34 4.04
CA ASN A 158 23.20 -13.14 5.26
C ASN A 158 21.77 -13.59 5.65
N ILE A 159 21.04 -14.15 4.69
CA ILE A 159 19.66 -14.62 4.87
C ILE A 159 19.67 -16.12 5.07
N ASP A 160 19.04 -16.57 6.16
CA ASP A 160 18.80 -17.98 6.46
C ASP A 160 17.37 -18.36 6.00
N PRO A 161 17.21 -19.17 4.94
CA PRO A 161 15.89 -19.58 4.46
C PRO A 161 15.07 -20.34 5.50
N GLU A 162 15.69 -21.10 6.40
CA GLU A 162 14.96 -21.86 7.42
C GLU A 162 14.26 -20.92 8.39
N LEU A 163 14.95 -19.86 8.85
CA LEU A 163 14.36 -18.80 9.69
C LEU A 163 13.23 -18.06 8.96
N VAL A 164 13.42 -17.74 7.67
CA VAL A 164 12.39 -17.10 6.84
C VAL A 164 11.14 -17.96 6.75
N LEU A 165 11.29 -19.26 6.53
CA LEU A 165 10.16 -20.18 6.38
C LEU A 165 9.49 -20.51 7.73
N ALA A 166 10.25 -20.52 8.82
CA ALA A 166 9.77 -20.74 10.19
C ALA A 166 9.00 -19.53 10.75
N SER A 167 9.23 -18.33 10.24
CA SER A 167 8.62 -17.07 10.72
C SER A 167 7.09 -17.16 10.81
N THR A 168 6.52 -16.88 11.97
CA THR A 168 5.07 -16.91 12.25
C THR A 168 4.44 -15.52 12.30
N THR A 169 5.28 -14.48 12.37
CA THR A 169 4.88 -13.07 12.40
C THR A 169 5.54 -12.28 11.28
N LEU A 170 4.93 -11.14 10.91
CA LEU A 170 5.55 -10.22 9.96
C LEU A 170 6.87 -9.66 10.50
N TYR A 171 6.96 -9.46 11.82
CA TYR A 171 8.20 -9.03 12.47
C TYR A 171 9.32 -10.06 12.28
N GLU A 172 9.09 -11.33 12.60
CA GLU A 172 10.06 -12.41 12.38
C GLU A 172 10.46 -12.51 10.90
N LEU A 173 9.47 -12.38 10.01
CA LEU A 173 9.72 -12.45 8.56
C LEU A 173 10.57 -11.27 8.08
N ASP A 174 10.27 -10.05 8.53
CA ASP A 174 11.06 -8.87 8.19
C ASP A 174 12.45 -8.90 8.84
N GLU A 175 12.59 -9.47 10.05
CA GLU A 175 13.87 -9.69 10.72
C GLU A 175 14.77 -10.69 9.97
N ALA A 176 14.18 -11.80 9.51
CA ALA A 176 14.90 -12.86 8.80
C ALA A 176 15.17 -12.53 7.32
N TYR A 177 14.29 -11.77 6.66
CA TYR A 177 14.37 -11.48 5.23
C TYR A 177 14.35 -9.98 4.93
N GLY A 178 13.28 -9.28 5.31
CA GLY A 178 12.96 -7.92 4.85
C GLY A 178 14.09 -6.92 5.09
N ARG A 179 14.49 -6.75 6.35
CA ARG A 179 15.56 -5.82 6.75
C ARG A 179 16.90 -6.19 6.12
N ARG A 180 17.22 -7.49 6.06
CA ARG A 180 18.52 -8.00 5.60
C ARG A 180 18.71 -7.77 4.12
N ARG A 181 17.69 -8.14 3.33
CA ARG A 181 17.67 -7.90 1.89
C ARG A 181 17.72 -6.39 1.59
N ALA A 182 17.07 -5.58 2.41
CA ALA A 182 17.05 -4.13 2.25
C ALA A 182 18.28 -3.41 2.86
N GLY A 183 19.17 -4.14 3.54
CA GLY A 183 20.43 -3.61 4.09
C GLY A 183 20.30 -2.80 5.39
N PHE A 184 19.24 -3.00 6.16
CA PHE A 184 19.02 -2.33 7.45
C PHE A 184 19.64 -3.13 8.61
N GLU A 185 20.21 -2.41 9.58
CA GLU A 185 20.83 -3.00 10.77
C GLU A 185 19.78 -3.64 11.68
N SER A 186 18.64 -2.98 11.85
CA SER A 186 17.54 -3.44 12.70
C SER A 186 16.19 -3.42 11.97
N VAL A 187 15.27 -4.27 12.43
CA VAL A 187 13.92 -4.36 11.89
C VAL A 187 13.08 -3.11 12.24
N GLU A 188 13.35 -2.49 13.38
CA GLU A 188 12.74 -1.23 13.80
C GLU A 188 13.12 -0.08 12.85
N GLU A 189 14.41 0.01 12.46
CA GLU A 189 14.84 0.99 11.48
C GLU A 189 14.15 0.75 10.12
N TYR A 190 14.09 -0.51 9.70
CA TYR A 190 13.39 -0.93 8.49
C TYR A 190 11.91 -0.50 8.53
N HIS A 191 11.17 -0.80 9.60
CA HIS A 191 9.76 -0.42 9.74
C HIS A 191 9.56 1.08 9.80
N ARG A 192 10.41 1.79 10.54
CA ARG A 192 10.37 3.25 10.61
C ARG A 192 10.57 3.84 9.22
N LYS A 193 11.60 3.43 8.47
CA LYS A 193 11.87 3.95 7.13
C LYS A 193 10.75 3.67 6.13
N HIS A 194 10.06 2.53 6.27
CA HIS A 194 8.95 2.15 5.40
C HIS A 194 7.59 2.73 5.81
N SER A 195 7.50 3.43 6.93
CA SER A 195 6.25 4.06 7.40
C SER A 195 6.04 5.44 6.78
N CYS A 196 4.86 5.67 6.20
CA CYS A 196 4.56 6.98 5.60
C CYS A 196 4.30 8.08 6.66
N CYS A 197 4.06 7.72 7.93
CA CYS A 197 3.82 8.68 9.00
C CYS A 197 4.92 9.76 9.09
N ASN A 198 6.17 9.40 8.75
CA ASN A 198 7.33 10.30 8.75
C ASN A 198 7.31 11.40 7.69
N CYS A 199 6.37 11.34 6.75
CA CYS A 199 6.26 12.32 5.66
C CYS A 199 4.82 12.79 5.44
N MET A 200 3.90 12.39 6.32
CA MET A 200 2.48 12.68 6.17
C MET A 200 2.16 14.16 6.43
N ASP A 201 2.94 14.82 7.27
CA ASP A 201 2.92 16.26 7.52
C ASP A 201 3.21 17.08 6.25
N LYS A 202 3.99 16.52 5.32
CA LYS A 202 4.34 17.14 4.03
C LYS A 202 3.26 16.97 2.97
N VAL A 203 2.34 16.02 3.16
CA VAL A 203 1.23 15.80 2.22
C VAL A 203 0.17 16.84 2.50
N ARG A 204 0.01 17.77 1.56
CA ARG A 204 -0.95 18.87 1.70
C ARG A 204 -2.35 18.30 1.82
N ARG A 205 -3.06 18.71 2.86
CA ARG A 205 -4.48 18.41 3.06
C ARG A 205 -5.26 19.62 2.58
N THR A 206 -6.26 19.40 1.74
CA THR A 206 -7.31 20.38 1.49
C THR A 206 -8.65 19.69 1.73
N GLU A 207 -9.65 20.50 2.03
CA GLU A 207 -10.98 20.07 2.42
C GLU A 207 -11.67 19.25 1.36
N LEU A 208 -12.56 18.37 1.83
CA LEU A 208 -13.30 17.48 0.96
C LEU A 208 -14.17 18.29 -0.01
N SER A 209 -13.78 18.34 -1.28
CA SER A 209 -14.61 18.96 -2.31
C SER A 209 -15.92 18.17 -2.52
N SER A 210 -16.91 18.76 -3.20
CA SER A 210 -18.16 18.07 -3.56
C SER A 210 -17.96 16.76 -4.35
N PHE A 211 -16.79 16.60 -4.99
CA PHE A 211 -16.34 15.38 -5.65
C PHE A 211 -16.08 14.23 -4.67
N GLU A 212 -15.61 14.54 -3.47
CA GLU A 212 -15.18 13.58 -2.46
C GLU A 212 -16.39 13.03 -1.68
N LEU A 213 -17.45 13.83 -1.55
CA LEU A 213 -18.77 13.37 -1.10
C LEU A 213 -19.42 12.38 -2.08
N ARG A 214 -19.20 12.53 -3.39
CA ARG A 214 -19.68 11.55 -4.40
C ARG A 214 -18.91 10.23 -4.33
N LEU A 215 -17.62 10.29 -4.00
CA LEU A 215 -16.77 9.11 -3.84
C LEU A 215 -17.03 8.38 -2.51
N ALA A 216 -17.24 9.08 -1.39
CA ALA A 216 -17.64 8.44 -0.14
C ALA A 216 -18.99 7.69 -0.26
N ASN A 217 -19.85 8.15 -1.16
CA ASN A 217 -21.12 7.51 -1.51
C ASN A 217 -21.01 6.46 -2.63
N TRP A 218 -19.80 6.08 -3.04
CA TRP A 218 -19.65 5.09 -4.09
C TRP A 218 -20.18 3.74 -3.59
N PRO A 219 -21.16 3.10 -4.27
CA PRO A 219 -21.80 1.88 -3.77
C PRO A 219 -20.79 0.76 -3.51
N PHE A 220 -19.65 0.74 -4.21
CA PHE A 220 -18.54 -0.14 -3.89
C PHE A 220 -17.99 0.09 -2.48
N LEU A 221 -17.61 1.32 -2.12
CA LEU A 221 -17.03 1.62 -0.81
C LEU A 221 -18.04 1.38 0.31
N GLN A 222 -19.31 1.72 0.08
CA GLN A 222 -20.40 1.42 1.01
C GLN A 222 -20.65 -0.09 1.14
N ASN A 223 -20.78 -0.83 0.03
CA ASN A 223 -21.00 -2.28 0.07
C ASN A 223 -19.79 -3.04 0.62
N TRP A 224 -18.57 -2.63 0.29
CA TRP A 224 -17.34 -3.21 0.81
C TRP A 224 -17.23 -2.99 2.32
N ALA A 225 -17.52 -1.78 2.80
CA ALA A 225 -17.60 -1.48 4.23
C ALA A 225 -18.69 -2.29 4.95
N ASN A 226 -19.88 -2.36 4.36
CA ASN A 226 -21.02 -3.10 4.92
C ASN A 226 -20.74 -4.62 4.97
N ARG A 227 -20.08 -5.18 3.95
CA ARG A 227 -19.75 -6.62 3.89
C ARG A 227 -18.60 -7.01 4.82
N THR A 228 -17.61 -6.14 5.01
CA THR A 228 -16.43 -6.46 5.82
C THR A 228 -16.64 -6.22 7.32
N ARG A 229 -17.70 -5.51 7.72
CA ARG A 229 -17.92 -4.99 9.10
C ARG A 229 -16.73 -4.18 9.64
N LEU A 230 -15.76 -3.83 8.78
CA LEU A 230 -14.60 -3.03 9.13
C LEU A 230 -14.98 -1.57 8.91
N ARG A 231 -14.98 -0.79 9.98
CA ARG A 231 -15.03 0.68 9.86
C ARG A 231 -13.74 1.12 9.17
N TYR A 232 -13.88 1.79 8.03
CA TYR A 232 -12.73 2.20 7.22
C TYR A 232 -12.38 3.65 7.51
N GLN A 233 -11.08 3.93 7.53
CA GLN A 233 -10.58 5.28 7.39
C GLN A 233 -10.39 5.52 5.89
N LEU A 234 -11.32 6.27 5.28
CA LEU A 234 -11.09 6.89 3.98
C LEU A 234 -10.51 8.28 4.26
N ARG A 235 -9.31 8.52 3.74
CA ARG A 235 -8.72 9.84 3.72
C ARG A 235 -8.47 10.24 2.29
N VAL A 236 -9.16 11.29 1.84
CA VAL A 236 -8.85 11.95 0.59
C VAL A 236 -7.86 13.08 0.87
N LEU A 237 -6.77 13.13 0.11
CA LEU A 237 -5.75 14.18 0.17
C LEU A 237 -5.74 14.90 -1.16
N HIS A 238 -6.13 16.17 -1.19
CA HIS A 238 -6.18 16.96 -2.41
C HIS A 238 -4.85 17.67 -2.68
N THR A 239 -4.52 17.88 -3.94
CA THR A 239 -3.36 18.67 -4.36
C THR A 239 -3.88 19.92 -5.08
N PRO A 240 -3.57 21.13 -4.58
CA PRO A 240 -4.34 22.32 -4.96
C PRO A 240 -4.25 22.63 -6.46
N GLY A 241 -5.42 22.83 -7.08
CA GLY A 241 -5.60 23.83 -8.13
C GLY A 241 -5.92 25.18 -7.47
N LYS A 242 -5.57 26.29 -8.13
CA LYS A 242 -5.81 27.65 -7.62
C LYS A 242 -7.26 27.82 -7.13
N SER A 243 -7.41 28.30 -5.89
CA SER A 243 -8.63 28.84 -5.26
C SER A 243 -9.75 27.85 -4.91
N SER A 244 -9.97 27.62 -3.61
CA SER A 244 -11.03 28.30 -2.82
C SER A 244 -11.04 27.78 -1.38
N ALA A 245 -11.19 28.71 -0.42
CA ALA A 245 -11.35 28.41 1.00
C ALA A 245 -12.76 27.89 1.31
N SER A 246 -12.86 26.81 2.08
CA SER A 246 -14.04 26.48 2.87
C SER A 246 -13.57 26.07 4.28
N LYS A 247 -14.43 25.50 5.13
CA LYS A 247 -14.15 25.15 6.54
C LYS A 247 -14.08 23.63 6.74
N PRO A 248 -13.29 23.12 7.71
CA PRO A 248 -13.03 21.68 7.86
C PRO A 248 -14.27 20.92 8.34
N ILE A 249 -14.63 19.84 7.63
CA ILE A 249 -15.63 18.86 8.06
C ILE A 249 -14.91 17.51 8.22
N PHE A 250 -14.83 17.03 9.46
CA PHE A 250 -14.40 15.68 9.80
C PHE A 250 -15.61 14.73 9.62
N LEU A 251 -15.56 13.80 8.68
CA LEU A 251 -16.44 12.63 8.70
C LEU A 251 -15.79 11.55 9.56
N ASP A 252 -15.79 11.79 10.87
CA ASP A 252 -15.51 10.77 11.86
C ASP A 252 -16.74 9.84 11.95
N TYR A 253 -16.70 8.69 11.28
CA TYR A 253 -17.52 7.54 11.70
C TYR A 253 -16.92 6.90 12.97
N LEU A 254 -16.74 7.72 14.01
CA LEU A 254 -16.32 7.32 15.35
C LEU A 254 -17.50 7.53 16.32
N LYS A 255 -18.22 6.45 16.60
CA LYS A 255 -18.64 6.19 17.97
C LYS A 255 -17.87 4.98 18.46
N ILE A 256 -16.90 5.21 19.35
CA ILE A 256 -16.29 4.15 20.18
C ILE A 256 -17.43 3.31 20.77
#